data_AF-A0A3Q3EZH7-F1
#
_entry.id   AF-A0A3Q3EZH7-F1
#
_cell.length_a   1.000
_cell.length_b   1.000
_cell.length_c   1.000
_cell.angle_alpha   90.00
_cell.angle_beta   90.00
_cell.angle_gamma   90.00
#
_symmetry.space_group_name_H-M   'P 1'
#
loop_
_entity.id
_entity.type
_entity.pdbx_description
1 polymer ?
#
loop_
_entity_poly.entity_id
_entity_poly.type
_entity_poly.pdbx_seq_one_letter_code
_entity_poly.pdbx_strand_id
1 'polypeptide(L)'
;MADNPAAEIQLLRSQKAKLIDILSGDADFVLQHADSRCLLSPNGYQQVKACRVPCEKVTELLDHIIQRGPEAVQGLLELLNEPALQETFPMLSFTKDLHVDMLSSGIQETSRKRKSAPDLEDSVPSKQISNNGSSLVKEKQLLIVARTIGRSWKVIGGLALDIPNVKLEQIEEDHSLHVDRVFAMLRHWRNSQRGKATASHLHSLLSQGDFDLPLENIDFLLEND
;
A
#
# COMPACT_ATOMS: atom_id res chain seq x y z
N MET A 1 -11.27 19.07 15.74
CA MET A 1 -11.53 17.62 15.65
C MET A 1 -12.41 17.41 14.44
N ALA A 2 -11.80 17.05 13.32
CA ALA A 2 -12.50 16.62 12.12
C ALA A 2 -11.93 15.23 11.81
N ASP A 3 -12.50 14.25 12.52
CA ASP A 3 -12.37 12.84 12.16
C ASP A 3 -12.77 12.72 10.68
N ASN A 4 -12.06 11.92 9.87
CA ASN A 4 -12.01 12.13 8.41
C ASN A 4 -12.86 11.10 7.64
N PRO A 5 -14.19 11.26 7.61
CA PRO A 5 -15.11 10.13 7.52
C PRO A 5 -15.35 9.74 6.05
N ALA A 6 -15.07 10.69 5.15
CA ALA A 6 -15.10 10.49 3.71
C ALA A 6 -14.02 9.50 3.24
N ALA A 7 -12.87 9.43 3.94
CA ALA A 7 -11.81 8.49 3.60
C ALA A 7 -12.25 7.04 3.87
N GLU A 8 -12.92 6.78 4.99
CA GLU A 8 -13.47 5.46 5.34
C GLU A 8 -14.55 5.02 4.34
N ILE A 9 -15.49 5.91 4.00
CA ILE A 9 -16.54 5.65 3.00
C ILE A 9 -15.91 5.31 1.64
N GLN A 10 -14.90 6.06 1.20
CA GLN A 10 -14.24 5.85 -0.08
C GLN A 10 -13.39 4.57 -0.10
N LEU A 11 -12.76 4.22 1.03
CA LEU A 11 -12.04 2.96 1.21
C LEU A 11 -13.00 1.76 1.18
N LEU A 12 -14.07 1.80 1.96
CA LEU A 12 -15.10 0.75 1.98
C LEU A 12 -15.71 0.55 0.59
N ARG A 13 -16.02 1.64 -0.11
CA ARG A 13 -16.56 1.60 -1.48
C ARG A 13 -15.56 1.00 -2.48
N SER A 14 -14.26 1.21 -2.28
CA SER A 14 -13.20 0.63 -3.11
C SER A 14 -12.96 -0.85 -2.82
N GLN A 15 -13.07 -1.29 -1.56
CA GLN A 15 -12.96 -2.70 -1.17
C GLN A 15 -14.30 -3.46 -1.23
N LYS A 16 -15.42 -2.79 -1.53
CA LYS A 16 -16.79 -3.36 -1.53
C LYS A 16 -16.83 -4.69 -2.28
N ALA A 17 -16.25 -4.77 -3.46
CA ALA A 17 -16.23 -6.00 -4.27
C ALA A 17 -15.52 -7.19 -3.58
N LYS A 18 -14.38 -6.96 -2.92
CA LYS A 18 -13.66 -8.02 -2.18
C LYS A 18 -14.40 -8.41 -0.90
N LEU A 19 -14.96 -7.44 -0.20
CA LEU A 19 -15.79 -7.70 0.98
C LEU A 19 -17.04 -8.50 0.60
N ILE A 20 -17.70 -8.18 -0.51
CA ILE A 20 -18.82 -8.97 -1.05
C ILE A 20 -18.39 -10.42 -1.29
N ASP A 21 -17.28 -10.64 -1.99
CA ASP A 21 -16.79 -11.99 -2.33
C ASP A 21 -16.53 -12.84 -1.06
N ILE A 22 -15.86 -12.27 -0.06
CA ILE A 22 -15.50 -12.97 1.19
C ILE A 22 -16.71 -13.18 2.10
N LEU A 23 -17.45 -12.11 2.39
CA LEU A 23 -18.62 -12.16 3.28
C LEU A 23 -19.79 -12.94 2.66
N SER A 24 -19.81 -13.13 1.33
CA SER A 24 -20.76 -14.02 0.64
C SER A 24 -20.61 -15.48 1.05
N GLY A 25 -19.51 -15.88 1.70
CA GLY A 25 -19.38 -17.22 2.29
C GLY A 25 -20.45 -17.49 3.35
N ASP A 26 -20.81 -16.48 4.15
CA ASP A 26 -21.72 -16.61 5.29
C ASP A 26 -22.55 -15.32 5.51
N ALA A 27 -23.30 -14.92 4.49
CA ALA A 27 -24.04 -13.65 4.46
C ALA A 27 -25.08 -13.46 5.60
N ASP A 28 -25.60 -14.56 6.16
CA ASP A 28 -26.52 -14.52 7.31
C ASP A 28 -25.79 -14.23 8.63
N PHE A 29 -24.59 -14.76 8.83
CA PHE A 29 -23.75 -14.48 9.99
C PHE A 29 -23.37 -12.99 10.05
N VAL A 30 -23.01 -12.42 8.89
CA VAL A 30 -22.67 -11.01 8.74
C VAL A 30 -23.89 -10.11 8.97
N LEU A 31 -25.06 -10.48 8.43
CA LEU A 31 -26.31 -9.76 8.66
C LEU A 31 -26.68 -9.74 10.15
N GLN A 32 -26.53 -10.86 10.86
CA GLN A 32 -26.82 -10.95 12.30
C GLN A 32 -25.89 -10.07 13.14
N HIS A 33 -24.59 -10.00 12.79
CA HIS A 33 -23.64 -9.12 13.48
C HIS A 33 -23.92 -7.64 13.18
N ALA A 34 -24.27 -7.29 11.94
CA ALA A 34 -24.60 -5.93 11.55
C ALA A 34 -25.89 -5.41 12.24
N ASP A 35 -26.87 -6.29 12.45
CA ASP A 35 -28.07 -6.02 13.25
C ASP A 35 -27.73 -5.84 14.74
N SER A 36 -26.88 -6.72 15.30
CA SER A 36 -26.44 -6.65 16.70
C SER A 36 -25.69 -5.36 17.06
N ARG A 37 -25.02 -4.73 16.08
CA ARG A 37 -24.38 -3.41 16.22
C ARG A 37 -25.28 -2.25 15.75
N CYS A 38 -26.55 -2.50 15.43
CA CYS A 38 -27.51 -1.52 14.91
C CYS A 38 -26.96 -0.68 13.72
N LEU A 39 -26.16 -1.29 12.83
CA LEU A 39 -25.54 -0.61 11.69
C LEU A 39 -26.53 -0.35 10.55
N LEU A 40 -27.62 -1.11 10.51
CA LEU A 40 -28.73 -0.94 9.59
C LEU A 40 -29.91 -0.27 10.29
N SER A 41 -30.67 0.53 9.53
CA SER A 41 -32.06 0.82 9.89
C SER A 41 -32.89 -0.48 9.78
N PRO A 42 -33.97 -0.67 10.57
CA PRO A 42 -34.79 -1.89 10.54
C PRO A 42 -35.40 -2.17 9.15
N ASN A 43 -35.75 -1.13 8.40
CA ASN A 43 -36.21 -1.25 7.02
C ASN A 43 -35.10 -1.70 6.04
N GLY A 44 -33.84 -1.42 6.38
CA GLY A 44 -32.67 -1.87 5.65
C GLY A 44 -32.32 -3.32 5.95
N TYR A 45 -32.34 -3.72 7.23
CA TYR A 45 -32.23 -5.13 7.63
C TYR A 45 -33.28 -6.00 6.92
N GLN A 46 -34.53 -5.52 6.82
CA GLN A 46 -35.59 -6.27 6.16
C GLN A 46 -35.40 -6.39 4.63
N GLN A 47 -34.87 -5.37 3.95
CA GLN A 47 -34.48 -5.48 2.53
C GLN A 47 -33.35 -6.47 2.32
N VAL A 48 -32.27 -6.34 3.10
CA VAL A 48 -31.12 -7.25 3.05
C VAL A 48 -31.52 -8.69 3.35
N LYS A 49 -32.44 -8.90 4.31
CA LYS A 49 -33.01 -10.23 4.62
C LYS A 49 -33.92 -10.79 3.52
N ALA A 50 -34.55 -9.93 2.72
CA ALA A 50 -35.38 -10.34 1.59
C ALA A 50 -34.54 -10.78 0.36
N CYS A 51 -33.28 -10.35 0.26
CA CYS A 51 -32.34 -10.82 -0.76
C CYS A 51 -32.03 -12.32 -0.59
N ARG A 52 -32.30 -13.10 -1.64
CA ARG A 52 -32.08 -14.56 -1.66
C ARG A 52 -30.65 -14.96 -2.04
N VAL A 53 -29.89 -14.07 -2.66
CA VAL A 53 -28.51 -14.32 -3.11
C VAL A 53 -27.56 -13.77 -2.06
N PRO A 54 -26.61 -14.56 -1.52
CA PRO A 54 -25.72 -14.11 -0.43
C PRO A 54 -24.81 -12.95 -0.85
N CYS A 55 -24.29 -12.97 -2.07
CA CYS A 55 -23.47 -11.87 -2.61
C CYS A 55 -24.28 -10.57 -2.76
N GLU A 56 -25.52 -10.64 -3.22
CA GLU A 56 -26.41 -9.47 -3.37
C GLU A 56 -26.85 -8.94 -1.99
N LYS A 57 -27.18 -9.84 -1.06
CA LYS A 57 -27.46 -9.54 0.34
C LYS A 57 -26.32 -8.76 1.01
N VAL A 58 -25.07 -9.19 0.83
CA VAL A 58 -23.90 -8.44 1.32
C VAL A 58 -23.70 -7.12 0.54
N THR A 59 -24.00 -7.09 -0.75
CA THR A 59 -23.91 -5.86 -1.57
C THR A 59 -24.87 -4.78 -1.07
N GLU A 60 -26.11 -5.16 -0.77
CA GLU A 60 -27.16 -4.28 -0.22
C GLU A 60 -26.85 -3.87 1.22
N LEU A 61 -26.31 -4.78 2.04
CA LEU A 61 -25.81 -4.49 3.39
C LEU A 61 -24.77 -3.35 3.34
N LEU A 62 -23.75 -3.53 2.50
CA LEU A 62 -22.68 -2.55 2.30
C LEU A 62 -23.21 -1.24 1.70
N ASP A 63 -24.16 -1.29 0.77
CA ASP A 63 -24.72 -0.05 0.19
C ASP A 63 -25.52 0.72 1.24
N HIS A 64 -26.43 0.08 1.97
CA HIS A 64 -27.17 0.73 3.05
C HIS A 64 -26.28 1.34 4.13
N ILE A 65 -25.16 0.70 4.46
CA ILE A 65 -24.16 1.25 5.39
C ILE A 65 -23.49 2.50 4.80
N ILE A 66 -23.10 2.47 3.52
CA ILE A 66 -22.54 3.63 2.79
C ILE A 66 -23.57 4.78 2.68
N GLN A 67 -24.85 4.48 2.40
CA GLN A 67 -25.93 5.46 2.29
C GLN A 67 -26.29 6.10 3.64
N ARG A 68 -26.18 5.35 4.73
CA ARG A 68 -26.43 5.85 6.10
C ARG A 68 -25.35 6.83 6.57
N GLY A 69 -24.14 6.70 6.06
CA GLY A 69 -23.03 7.62 6.31
C GLY A 69 -21.94 7.04 7.22
N PRO A 70 -21.00 7.90 7.66
CA PRO A 70 -19.71 7.44 8.17
C PRO A 70 -19.79 6.70 9.49
N GLU A 71 -20.68 7.09 10.41
CA GLU A 71 -20.85 6.41 11.71
C GLU A 71 -21.20 4.92 11.52
N ALA A 72 -21.98 4.60 10.48
CA ALA A 72 -22.30 3.21 10.14
C ALA A 72 -21.14 2.49 9.45
N VAL A 73 -20.37 3.20 8.61
CA VAL A 73 -19.16 2.67 7.95
C VAL A 73 -18.07 2.35 8.97
N GLN A 74 -17.79 3.26 9.90
CA GLN A 74 -16.86 3.08 11.01
C GLN A 74 -17.27 1.90 11.90
N GLY A 75 -18.57 1.80 12.24
CA GLY A 75 -19.09 0.65 12.99
C GLY A 75 -18.98 -0.69 12.24
N LEU A 76 -19.08 -0.69 10.91
CA LEU A 76 -18.81 -1.87 10.08
C LEU A 76 -17.31 -2.22 10.06
N LEU A 77 -16.44 -1.22 9.98
CA LEU A 77 -14.98 -1.36 10.03
C LEU A 77 -14.50 -1.94 11.38
N GLU A 78 -15.10 -1.51 12.50
CA GLU A 78 -14.89 -2.13 13.80
C GLU A 78 -15.40 -3.59 13.83
N LEU A 79 -16.58 -3.85 13.26
CA LEU A 79 -17.16 -5.20 13.17
C LEU A 79 -16.33 -6.16 12.29
N LEU A 80 -15.72 -5.66 11.20
CA LEU A 80 -14.77 -6.41 10.37
C LEU A 80 -13.44 -6.71 11.09
N ASN A 81 -13.16 -6.03 12.20
CA ASN A 81 -11.99 -6.25 13.06
C ASN A 81 -12.28 -7.19 14.24
N GLU A 82 -13.56 -7.47 14.54
CA GLU A 82 -13.97 -8.40 15.61
C GLU A 82 -13.34 -9.79 15.41
N PRO A 83 -12.85 -10.45 16.48
CA PRO A 83 -12.23 -11.78 16.36
C PRO A 83 -13.20 -12.82 15.82
N ALA A 84 -14.47 -12.78 16.22
CA ALA A 84 -15.50 -13.73 15.76
C ALA A 84 -15.71 -13.68 14.24
N LEU A 85 -15.68 -12.49 13.61
CA LEU A 85 -15.79 -12.37 12.15
C LEU A 85 -14.51 -12.84 11.45
N GLN A 86 -13.35 -12.63 12.06
CA GLN A 86 -12.05 -13.03 11.53
C GLN A 86 -11.80 -14.54 11.64
N GLU A 87 -12.40 -15.22 12.62
CA GLU A 87 -12.43 -16.69 12.71
C GLU A 87 -13.31 -17.30 11.62
N THR A 88 -14.49 -16.71 11.34
CA THR A 88 -15.37 -17.16 10.25
C THR A 88 -14.78 -16.84 8.87
N PHE A 89 -14.13 -15.69 8.71
CA PHE A 89 -13.56 -15.22 7.46
C PHE A 89 -12.07 -14.86 7.64
N PRO A 90 -11.15 -15.83 7.67
CA PRO A 90 -9.71 -15.57 7.83
C PRO A 90 -9.12 -14.69 6.71
N MET A 91 -9.79 -14.63 5.56
CA MET A 91 -9.45 -13.72 4.47
C MET A 91 -9.67 -12.24 4.78
N LEU A 92 -10.48 -11.88 5.80
CA LEU A 92 -10.66 -10.49 6.24
C LEU A 92 -9.44 -9.90 6.97
N SER A 93 -8.37 -10.67 7.17
CA SER A 93 -7.17 -10.20 7.90
C SER A 93 -6.52 -8.94 7.30
N PHE A 94 -6.71 -8.65 6.01
CA PHE A 94 -6.26 -7.38 5.39
C PHE A 94 -6.98 -6.12 5.89
N THR A 95 -8.14 -6.24 6.57
CA THR A 95 -8.83 -5.07 7.14
C THR A 95 -8.08 -4.50 8.36
N LYS A 96 -7.30 -5.35 9.05
CA LYS A 96 -6.45 -4.93 10.17
C LYS A 96 -5.33 -4.00 9.72
N ASP A 97 -4.63 -4.33 8.63
CA ASP A 97 -3.61 -3.45 8.03
C ASP A 97 -4.16 -2.07 7.63
N LEU A 98 -5.41 -2.01 7.16
CA LEU A 98 -6.06 -0.75 6.74
C LEU A 98 -6.33 0.22 7.90
N HIS A 99 -6.65 -0.28 9.11
CA HIS A 99 -6.74 0.59 10.29
C HIS A 99 -5.37 1.12 10.75
N VAL A 100 -4.31 0.31 10.60
CA VAL A 100 -2.96 0.67 11.06
C VAL A 100 -2.36 1.78 10.21
N ASP A 101 -2.53 1.76 8.89
CA ASP A 101 -2.02 2.83 8.00
C ASP A 101 -2.66 4.21 8.33
N MET A 102 -3.94 4.21 8.74
CA MET A 102 -4.67 5.42 9.13
C MET A 102 -4.26 5.96 10.51
N LEU A 103 -4.10 5.09 11.51
CA LEU A 103 -3.69 5.47 12.87
C LEU A 103 -2.20 5.83 12.99
N SER A 104 -1.34 5.29 12.12
CA SER A 104 0.12 5.50 12.19
C SER A 104 0.57 6.90 11.72
N SER A 105 -0.28 7.65 11.02
CA SER A 105 -0.02 9.04 10.60
C SER A 105 -0.16 10.07 11.75
N GLY A 106 -0.07 9.64 13.01
CA GLY A 106 -0.41 10.42 14.21
C GLY A 106 0.73 10.73 15.18
N ILE A 107 1.96 10.22 15.00
CA ILE A 107 3.08 10.50 15.94
C ILE A 107 4.43 10.66 15.22
N GLN A 108 4.87 11.92 15.01
CA GLN A 108 6.29 12.31 15.14
C GLN A 108 6.52 13.84 15.16
N GLU A 109 5.91 14.55 16.11
CA GLU A 109 6.45 15.83 16.60
C GLU A 109 6.93 15.67 18.05
N THR A 110 8.21 15.34 18.24
CA THR A 110 8.85 15.47 19.55
C THR A 110 10.27 16.03 19.43
N SER A 111 10.60 16.89 20.41
CA SER A 111 11.98 17.22 20.83
C SER A 111 12.78 18.25 20.03
N ARG A 112 12.34 19.51 20.09
CA ARG A 112 13.30 20.63 20.18
C ARG A 112 14.21 20.44 21.41
N LYS A 113 15.52 20.24 21.23
CA LYS A 113 16.53 20.47 22.28
C LYS A 113 17.61 21.43 21.76
N ARG A 114 18.00 22.38 22.62
CA ARG A 114 18.83 23.56 22.30
C ARG A 114 20.33 23.31 22.51
N LYS A 115 21.14 24.09 21.77
CA LYS A 115 22.56 24.45 22.02
C LYS A 115 23.57 23.29 21.82
N SER A 116 24.80 23.52 21.34
CA SER A 116 25.63 24.74 21.40
C SER A 116 26.43 25.04 20.11
N ALA A 117 26.91 26.29 20.01
CA ALA A 117 28.06 26.75 19.24
C ALA A 117 29.06 27.38 20.24
N PRO A 118 30.32 27.72 19.91
CA PRO A 118 31.01 27.67 18.60
C PRO A 118 32.07 26.51 18.59
N ASP A 119 33.24 26.47 17.94
CA ASP A 119 34.06 27.52 17.28
C ASP A 119 35.13 26.99 16.30
N LEU A 120 35.77 27.95 15.61
CA LEU A 120 37.03 27.95 14.85
C LEU A 120 37.10 27.40 13.40
N GLU A 121 37.70 28.24 12.56
CA GLU A 121 37.76 28.23 11.10
C GLU A 121 39.02 27.52 10.55
N ASP A 122 38.96 26.99 9.32
CA ASP A 122 39.90 27.43 8.26
C ASP A 122 39.40 27.16 6.83
N SER A 123 39.38 28.23 6.04
CA SER A 123 39.61 28.34 4.59
C SER A 123 39.05 27.30 3.58
N VAL A 124 37.94 27.67 2.94
CA VAL A 124 37.51 27.28 1.56
C VAL A 124 38.25 28.19 0.52
N PRO A 125 38.32 27.96 -0.84
CA PRO A 125 37.24 27.39 -1.69
C PRO A 125 37.63 26.57 -2.96
N SER A 126 36.59 26.17 -3.71
CA SER A 126 36.55 25.81 -5.16
C SER A 126 36.70 24.31 -5.51
N LYS A 127 35.66 23.54 -5.87
CA LYS A 127 34.49 23.85 -6.72
C LYS A 127 33.34 22.85 -6.52
N GLN A 128 32.10 23.31 -6.75
CA GLN A 128 30.88 22.53 -6.95
C GLN A 128 30.51 21.52 -5.83
N ILE A 129 30.04 22.08 -4.71
CA ILE A 129 29.22 21.32 -3.76
C ILE A 129 27.91 20.92 -4.45
N SER A 130 27.50 19.67 -4.24
CA SER A 130 26.33 19.02 -4.82
C SER A 130 25.02 19.72 -4.50
N ASN A 131 24.62 20.67 -5.33
CA ASN A 131 23.23 21.11 -5.42
C ASN A 131 22.58 20.33 -6.55
N ASN A 132 21.84 19.28 -6.21
CA ASN A 132 20.72 18.74 -6.97
C ASN A 132 19.87 17.94 -5.98
N GLY A 133 18.57 18.26 -5.92
CA GLY A 133 17.63 17.63 -5.00
C GLY A 133 17.25 16.23 -5.48
N SER A 134 18.22 15.31 -5.51
CA SER A 134 18.05 13.97 -6.06
C SER A 134 17.06 13.19 -5.19
N SER A 135 15.77 13.33 -5.50
CA SER A 135 14.72 12.77 -4.66
C SER A 135 14.92 11.25 -4.62
N LEU A 136 14.98 10.69 -3.41
CA LEU A 136 15.06 9.23 -3.28
C LEU A 136 13.88 8.64 -4.05
N VAL A 137 14.14 7.60 -4.85
CA VAL A 137 13.08 6.90 -5.60
C VAL A 137 11.95 6.63 -4.63
N LYS A 138 10.73 7.10 -4.93
CA LYS A 138 9.56 6.86 -4.06
C LYS A 138 9.02 5.45 -4.27
N GLU A 139 8.29 4.91 -3.31
CA GLU A 139 7.79 3.53 -3.40
C GLU A 139 6.89 3.30 -4.62
N LYS A 140 6.03 4.29 -4.93
CA LYS A 140 5.22 4.31 -6.16
C LYS A 140 6.05 4.20 -7.45
N GLN A 141 7.24 4.80 -7.47
CA GLN A 141 8.14 4.78 -8.63
C GLN A 141 8.73 3.36 -8.83
N LEU A 142 9.20 2.70 -7.76
CA LEU A 142 9.60 1.28 -7.85
C LEU A 142 8.44 0.39 -8.33
N LEU A 143 7.21 0.66 -7.88
CA LEU A 143 6.06 -0.18 -8.23
C LEU A 143 5.65 -0.03 -9.71
N ILE A 144 5.81 1.17 -10.29
CA ILE A 144 5.59 1.37 -11.74
C ILE A 144 6.70 0.66 -12.52
N VAL A 145 7.98 0.84 -12.14
CA VAL A 145 9.12 0.11 -12.74
C VAL A 145 8.95 -1.42 -12.60
N ALA A 146 8.42 -1.90 -11.48
CA ALA A 146 8.17 -3.33 -11.25
C ALA A 146 7.09 -3.93 -12.16
N ARG A 147 6.21 -3.10 -12.73
CA ARG A 147 5.22 -3.51 -13.73
C ARG A 147 5.77 -3.48 -15.15
N THR A 148 6.76 -2.63 -15.42
CA THR A 148 7.38 -2.52 -16.75
C THR A 148 8.51 -3.54 -16.93
N ILE A 149 9.26 -3.84 -15.86
CA ILE A 149 10.24 -4.92 -15.84
C ILE A 149 9.52 -6.29 -15.96
N GLY A 150 9.67 -6.90 -17.14
CA GLY A 150 9.16 -8.23 -17.46
C GLY A 150 9.95 -9.37 -16.82
N ARG A 151 9.94 -10.53 -17.49
CA ARG A 151 10.53 -11.80 -16.99
C ARG A 151 12.04 -11.72 -16.72
N SER A 152 12.73 -10.75 -17.33
CA SER A 152 14.17 -10.49 -17.19
C SER A 152 14.57 -9.91 -15.82
N TRP A 153 13.63 -9.72 -14.88
CA TRP A 153 13.91 -9.14 -13.55
C TRP A 153 15.07 -9.81 -12.81
N LYS A 154 15.20 -11.14 -12.82
CA LYS A 154 16.35 -11.82 -12.19
C LYS A 154 17.69 -11.41 -12.84
N VAL A 155 17.71 -11.29 -14.17
CA VAL A 155 18.92 -10.90 -14.91
C VAL A 155 19.29 -9.44 -14.60
N ILE A 156 18.29 -8.56 -14.51
CA ILE A 156 18.45 -7.16 -14.08
C ILE A 156 18.96 -7.10 -12.63
N GLY A 157 18.39 -7.90 -11.73
CA GLY A 157 18.81 -8.01 -10.33
C GLY A 157 20.29 -8.38 -10.21
N GLY A 158 20.73 -9.41 -10.93
CA GLY A 158 22.12 -9.87 -10.91
C GLY A 158 23.10 -8.92 -11.61
N LEU A 159 22.78 -8.45 -12.82
CA LEU A 159 23.73 -7.68 -13.66
C LEU A 159 23.70 -6.17 -13.41
N ALA A 160 22.52 -5.58 -13.18
CA ALA A 160 22.37 -4.12 -13.04
C ALA A 160 22.28 -3.68 -11.57
N LEU A 161 21.80 -4.53 -10.66
CA LEU A 161 21.60 -4.19 -9.25
C LEU A 161 22.59 -4.87 -8.29
N ASP A 162 23.51 -5.71 -8.80
CA ASP A 162 24.50 -6.50 -8.05
C ASP A 162 23.89 -7.35 -6.91
N ILE A 163 22.66 -7.84 -7.12
CA ILE A 163 21.95 -8.67 -6.13
C ILE A 163 22.39 -10.13 -6.31
N PRO A 164 22.86 -10.82 -5.25
CA PRO A 164 23.30 -12.21 -5.36
C PRO A 164 22.13 -13.13 -5.72
N ASN A 165 22.36 -14.11 -6.60
CA ASN A 165 21.31 -15.00 -7.12
C ASN A 165 20.49 -15.68 -6.01
N VAL A 166 21.14 -16.08 -4.91
CA VAL A 166 20.49 -16.65 -3.72
C VAL A 166 19.38 -15.75 -3.16
N LYS A 167 19.53 -14.42 -3.24
CA LYS A 167 18.47 -13.47 -2.85
C LYS A 167 17.37 -13.35 -3.89
N LEU A 168 17.68 -13.48 -5.18
CA LEU A 168 16.69 -13.48 -6.26
C LEU A 168 15.83 -14.76 -6.25
N GLU A 169 16.42 -15.88 -5.89
CA GLU A 169 15.72 -17.15 -5.65
C GLU A 169 14.80 -17.02 -4.42
N GLN A 170 15.33 -16.55 -3.28
CA GLN A 170 14.52 -16.31 -2.08
C GLN A 170 13.34 -15.36 -2.36
N ILE A 171 13.54 -14.29 -3.14
CA ILE A 171 12.47 -13.35 -3.52
C ILE A 171 11.43 -14.01 -4.44
N GLU A 172 11.84 -14.96 -5.29
CA GLU A 172 10.91 -15.70 -6.15
C GLU A 172 10.02 -16.67 -5.35
N GLU A 173 10.59 -17.30 -4.32
CA GLU A 173 9.89 -18.22 -3.41
C GLU A 173 8.95 -17.50 -2.44
N ASP A 174 9.38 -16.38 -1.86
CA ASP A 174 8.62 -15.61 -0.85
C ASP A 174 7.40 -14.91 -1.48
N HIS A 175 7.53 -14.41 -2.72
CA HIS A 175 6.49 -13.64 -3.41
C HIS A 175 5.86 -14.44 -4.56
N SER A 176 4.55 -14.69 -4.50
CA SER A 176 3.82 -15.40 -5.57
C SER A 176 3.56 -14.53 -6.82
N LEU A 177 3.51 -13.21 -6.69
CA LEU A 177 3.18 -12.29 -7.79
C LEU A 177 4.45 -11.72 -8.43
N HIS A 178 4.52 -11.74 -9.77
CA HIS A 178 5.66 -11.20 -10.53
C HIS A 178 6.01 -9.76 -10.13
N VAL A 179 5.03 -8.86 -10.14
CA VAL A 179 5.23 -7.44 -9.76
C VAL A 179 5.80 -7.32 -8.35
N ASP A 180 5.41 -8.20 -7.43
CA ASP A 180 5.83 -8.18 -6.04
C ASP A 180 7.27 -8.70 -5.89
N ARG A 181 7.67 -9.74 -6.65
CA ARG A 181 9.06 -10.19 -6.79
C ARG A 181 9.98 -9.06 -7.30
N VAL A 182 9.59 -8.42 -8.39
CA VAL A 182 10.38 -7.32 -8.97
C VAL A 182 10.45 -6.13 -8.02
N PHE A 183 9.34 -5.78 -7.38
CA PHE A 183 9.29 -4.71 -6.40
C PHE A 183 10.16 -5.01 -5.17
N ALA A 184 10.13 -6.22 -4.63
CA ALA A 184 10.98 -6.67 -3.53
C ALA A 184 12.48 -6.63 -3.91
N MET A 185 12.83 -7.04 -5.13
CA MET A 185 14.19 -6.89 -5.69
C MET A 185 14.63 -5.41 -5.74
N LEU A 186 13.81 -4.53 -6.31
CA LEU A 186 14.10 -3.09 -6.40
C LEU A 186 14.17 -2.42 -5.02
N ARG A 187 13.34 -2.87 -4.07
CA ARG A 187 13.36 -2.45 -2.65
C ARG A 187 14.64 -2.93 -1.94
N HIS A 188 15.08 -4.15 -2.22
CA HIS A 188 16.35 -4.69 -1.72
C HIS A 188 17.53 -3.86 -2.21
N TRP A 189 17.60 -3.56 -3.51
CA TRP A 189 18.60 -2.65 -4.07
C TRP A 189 18.58 -1.26 -3.41
N ARG A 190 17.41 -0.63 -3.24
CA ARG A 190 17.31 0.67 -2.54
C ARG A 190 17.94 0.62 -1.15
N ASN A 191 17.64 -0.44 -0.39
CA ASN A 191 18.15 -0.62 0.97
C ASN A 191 19.67 -0.84 0.99
N SER A 192 20.22 -1.57 0.03
CA SER A 192 21.66 -1.78 -0.14
C SER A 192 22.40 -0.48 -0.54
N GLN A 193 21.80 0.37 -1.37
CA GLN A 193 22.46 1.55 -1.94
C GLN A 193 22.50 2.79 -1.02
N ARG A 194 21.96 2.70 0.21
CA ARG A 194 22.13 3.64 1.36
C ARG A 194 22.13 5.15 1.05
N GLY A 195 21.33 5.60 0.07
CA GLY A 195 21.20 7.03 -0.29
C GLY A 195 21.63 7.38 -1.72
N LYS A 196 22.27 6.47 -2.47
CA LYS A 196 22.51 6.65 -3.92
C LYS A 196 21.37 6.08 -4.79
N ALA A 197 20.30 5.57 -4.17
CA ALA A 197 19.13 5.01 -4.84
C ALA A 197 18.21 6.11 -5.42
N THR A 198 18.74 6.82 -6.42
CA THR A 198 18.10 7.92 -7.15
C THR A 198 17.42 7.40 -8.41
N ALA A 199 16.34 8.05 -8.85
CA ALA A 199 15.59 7.66 -10.06
C ALA A 199 16.47 7.64 -11.31
N SER A 200 17.32 8.65 -11.49
CA SER A 200 18.34 8.71 -12.55
C SER A 200 19.47 7.68 -12.41
N HIS A 201 19.80 7.20 -11.20
CA HIS A 201 20.74 6.09 -11.03
C HIS A 201 20.11 4.76 -11.47
N LEU A 202 18.86 4.50 -11.09
CA LEU A 202 18.10 3.33 -11.56
C LEU A 202 17.92 3.37 -13.08
N HIS A 203 17.56 4.52 -13.65
CA HIS A 203 17.42 4.70 -15.09
C HIS A 203 18.74 4.43 -15.84
N SER A 204 19.86 4.92 -15.33
CA SER A 204 21.19 4.65 -15.90
C SER A 204 21.54 3.16 -15.88
N LEU A 205 21.26 2.46 -14.77
CA LEU A 205 21.50 1.01 -14.65
C LEU A 205 20.60 0.18 -15.58
N LEU A 206 19.33 0.58 -15.75
CA LEU A 206 18.39 -0.09 -16.67
C LEU A 206 18.72 0.22 -18.14
N SER A 207 19.21 1.42 -18.45
CA SER A 207 19.66 1.82 -19.79
C SER A 207 21.03 1.23 -20.19
N GLN A 208 21.81 0.74 -19.24
CA GLN A 208 23.16 0.20 -19.49
C GLN A 208 23.15 -1.29 -19.88
N GLY A 209 22.09 -2.02 -19.57
CA GLY A 209 21.92 -3.41 -20.00
C GLY A 209 20.95 -3.53 -21.17
N ASP A 210 21.25 -4.47 -22.08
CA ASP A 210 20.40 -4.86 -23.21
C ASP A 210 19.20 -5.70 -22.72
N PHE A 211 18.40 -5.08 -21.85
CA PHE A 211 17.16 -5.64 -21.34
C PHE A 211 16.05 -5.24 -22.30
N ASP A 212 15.25 -6.21 -22.75
CA ASP A 212 14.12 -6.05 -23.69
C ASP A 212 12.96 -5.25 -23.03
N LEU A 213 13.22 -3.96 -22.82
CA LEU A 213 12.40 -3.00 -22.08
C LEU A 213 12.37 -1.70 -22.89
N PRO A 214 11.19 -1.24 -23.33
CA PRO A 214 11.07 0.07 -23.98
C PRO A 214 11.54 1.16 -23.00
N LEU A 215 12.52 1.98 -23.40
CA LEU A 215 13.01 3.08 -22.55
C LEU A 215 11.88 4.07 -22.22
N GLU A 216 10.91 4.23 -23.12
CA GLU A 216 9.64 4.96 -22.92
C GLU A 216 8.90 4.55 -21.63
N ASN A 217 9.05 3.29 -21.18
CA ASN A 217 8.41 2.77 -19.96
C ASN A 217 9.20 3.06 -18.67
N ILE A 218 10.38 3.69 -18.74
CA ILE A 218 11.18 4.10 -17.57
C ILE A 218 11.54 5.58 -17.58
N ASP A 219 11.36 6.29 -18.70
CA ASP A 219 11.63 7.73 -18.88
C ASP A 219 10.86 8.61 -17.86
N PHE A 220 9.69 8.16 -17.39
CA PHE A 220 8.93 8.81 -16.31
C PHE A 220 9.70 8.95 -14.97
N LEU A 221 10.85 8.25 -14.82
CA LEU A 221 11.80 8.43 -13.72
C LEU A 221 12.62 9.73 -13.83
N LEU A 222 12.77 10.31 -15.04
CA LEU A 222 13.46 11.57 -15.29
C LEU A 222 12.51 12.78 -15.33
N GLU A 223 11.25 12.61 -15.73
CA GLU A 223 10.29 13.71 -15.93
C GLU A 223 9.86 14.45 -14.63
N ASN A 224 10.40 14.05 -13.46
CA ASN A 224 10.01 14.58 -12.15
C ASN A 224 11.20 15.15 -11.33
N ASP A 225 12.22 15.73 -11.99
CA ASP A 225 13.27 16.57 -11.36
C ASP A 225 12.88 18.07 -11.43
#